data_AF-A0A3D5B3Q8-F1
#
_entry.id   AF-A0A3D5B3Q8-F1
#
_cell.length_a   1.000
_cell.length_b   1.000
_cell.length_c   1.000
_cell.angle_alpha   90.00
_cell.angle_beta   90.00
_cell.angle_gamma   90.00
#
_symmetry.space_group_name_H-M   'P 1'
#
loop_
_entity.id
_entity.type
_entity.pdbx_description
1 polymer ?
#
loop_
_entity_poly.entity_id
_entity_poly.type
_entity_poly.pdbx_seq_one_letter_code
_entity_poly.pdbx_strand_id
1 'polypeptide(L)' 'GVLQKSGSWISYQDEKIGQGREKVISLLKANPDLCKEIEDKVKELLDSGN' A
#
# COMPACT_ATOMS: atom_id res chain seq x y z
N GLY A 1 10.30 1.17 2.17
CA GLY A 1 8.98 0.86 2.75
C GLY A 1 7.96 0.79 1.64
N VAL A 2 7.16 -0.28 1.62
CA VAL A 2 6.23 -0.66 0.51
C VAL A 2 5.32 0.49 0.04
N LEU A 3 4.80 1.26 1.00
CA LEU A 3 3.98 2.44 0.72
C LEU A 3 4.85 3.71 0.86
N GLN A 4 4.89 4.50 -0.19
CA GLN A 4 5.53 5.81 -0.22
C GLN A 4 4.47 6.88 -0.02
N LYS A 5 4.70 7.82 0.90
CA LYS A 5 3.79 8.94 1.14
C LYS A 5 4.47 10.24 0.70
N SER A 6 3.88 10.91 -0.28
CA SER A 6 4.30 12.23 -0.74
C SER A 6 3.19 13.26 -0.43
N GLY A 7 3.34 13.94 0.69
CA GLY A 7 2.33 14.87 1.21
C GLY A 7 1.02 14.16 1.56
N SER A 8 -0.09 14.57 0.92
CA SER A 8 -1.38 13.91 1.06
C SER A 8 -1.54 12.68 0.16
N TRP A 9 -0.59 12.41 -0.75
CA TRP A 9 -0.67 11.27 -1.68
C TRP A 9 0.07 10.05 -1.16
N ILE A 10 -0.50 8.87 -1.36
CA ILE A 10 0.09 7.56 -1.08
C ILE A 10 0.30 6.84 -2.41
N SER A 11 1.51 6.35 -2.60
CA SER A 11 1.95 5.56 -3.75
C SER A 11 2.44 4.18 -3.29
N TYR A 12 2.18 3.16 -4.09
CA TYR A 12 2.67 1.79 -3.92
C TYR A 12 3.40 1.38 -5.19
N GLN A 13 4.64 0.91 -5.05
CA GLN A 13 5.47 0.50 -6.19
C GLN A 13 5.43 1.49 -7.37
N ASP A 14 5.59 2.79 -7.07
CA ASP A 14 5.51 3.90 -8.04
C ASP A 14 4.09 4.26 -8.55
N GLU A 15 3.08 3.43 -8.28
CA GLU A 15 1.70 3.72 -8.65
C GLU A 15 0.97 4.53 -7.57
N LYS A 16 0.26 5.59 -7.99
CA LYS A 16 -0.56 6.41 -7.07
C LYS A 16 -1.85 5.66 -6.73
N ILE A 17 -1.93 5.18 -5.50
CA ILE A 17 -3.10 4.45 -5.00
C ILE A 17 -4.19 5.40 -4.51
N GLY A 18 -3.82 6.57 -3.99
CA GLY A 18 -4.82 7.55 -3.58
C GLY A 18 -4.29 8.67 -2.70
N GLN A 19 -5.12 9.69 -2.54
CA GLN A 19 -4.86 10.81 -1.65
C GLN A 19 -5.47 10.51 -0.27
N GLY A 20 -4.61 10.35 0.73
CA GLY A 20 -4.98 10.13 2.12
C GLY A 20 -5.21 8.66 2.45
N ARG A 21 -5.18 8.36 3.76
CA ARG A 21 -5.31 7.00 4.28
C ARG A 21 -6.69 6.41 3.97
N GLU A 22 -7.75 7.22 4.05
CA GLU A 22 -9.13 6.77 3.80
C GLU A 22 -9.35 6.31 2.36
N LYS A 23 -8.84 7.04 1.36
CA LYS A 23 -8.99 6.66 -0.05
C LYS A 23 -8.29 5.34 -0.35
N VAL A 24 -7.09 5.16 0.21
CA VAL A 24 -6.33 3.91 0.10
C VAL A 24 -7.09 2.77 0.78
N ILE A 25 -7.60 2.96 2.01
CA ILE A 25 -8.38 1.92 2.71
C ILE A 25 -9.61 1.52 1.90
N SER A 26 -10.37 2.47 1.34
CA SER A 26 -11.52 2.15 0.48
C SER A 26 -11.11 1.41 -0.78
N LEU A 27 -9.97 1.77 -1.39
CA LEU A 27 -9.47 1.09 -2.58
C LEU A 27 -9.03 -0.35 -2.29
N LEU A 28 -8.35 -0.57 -1.15
CA LEU A 28 -7.97 -1.90 -0.68
C LEU A 28 -9.20 -2.75 -0.33
N LYS A 29 -10.22 -2.15 0.29
CA LYS A 29 -11.50 -2.82 0.56
C LYS A 29 -12.27 -3.17 -0.70
N ALA A 30 -12.21 -2.31 -1.72
CA ALA A 30 -12.84 -2.54 -3.01
C ALA A 30 -12.07 -3.57 -3.87
N ASN A 31 -10.76 -3.70 -3.66
CA ASN A 31 -9.88 -4.59 -4.41
C ASN A 31 -9.15 -5.56 -3.45
N PRO A 32 -9.79 -6.67 -3.07
CA PRO A 32 -9.19 -7.64 -2.15
C PRO A 32 -7.90 -8.27 -2.71
N ASP A 33 -7.78 -8.44 -4.03
CA ASP A 33 -6.56 -8.91 -4.68
C ASP A 33 -5.37 -7.97 -4.44
N LEU A 34 -5.58 -6.67 -4.66
CA LEU A 34 -4.56 -5.64 -4.41
C LEU A 34 -4.21 -5.56 -2.93
N CYS A 35 -5.21 -5.66 -2.05
CA CYS A 35 -4.99 -5.69 -0.61
C CYS A 35 -4.08 -6.85 -0.20
N LYS A 36 -4.33 -8.04 -0.75
CA LYS A 36 -3.54 -9.23 -0.46
C LYS A 36 -2.11 -9.09 -0.98
N GLU A 37 -1.93 -8.54 -2.17
CA GLU A 37 -0.60 -8.29 -2.74
C GLU A 37 0.21 -7.29 -1.89
N ILE A 38 -0.41 -6.18 -1.48
CA ILE A 38 0.24 -5.18 -0.64
C ILE A 38 0.60 -5.78 0.73
N GLU A 39 -0.29 -6.58 1.32
CA GLU A 39 -0.04 -7.25 2.59
C GLU A 39 1.13 -8.22 2.50
N ASP A 40 1.18 -9.04 1.44
CA ASP A 40 2.25 -10.01 1.19
C ASP A 40 3.60 -9.30 1.03
N LYS A 41 3.64 -8.24 0.21
CA LYS A 41 4.82 -7.38 0.04
C LYS A 41 5.27 -6.71 1.33
N VAL A 42 4.35 -6.19 2.14
CA VAL A 42 4.66 -5.57 3.44
C VAL A 42 5.25 -6.61 4.38
N LYS A 43 4.67 -7.81 4.40
CA LYS A 43 5.11 -8.91 5.24
C LYS A 43 6.49 -9.41 4.83
N GLU A 44 6.74 -9.58 3.53
CA GLU A 44 8.04 -9.99 2.98
C GLU A 44 9.14 -8.97 3.30
N LEU A 45 8.83 -7.67 3.21
CA LEU A 45 9.77 -6.60 3.56
C LEU A 45 10.05 -6.51 5.07
N LEU A 46 9.09 -6.87 5.92
CA LEU A 46 9.30 -6.95 7.37
C LEU A 46 10.08 -8.22 7.76
N ASP A 47 9.83 -9.34 7.09
CA ASP A 47 10.50 -10.62 7.31
C ASP A 47 11.96 -10.61 6.82
N SER A 48 12.20 -10.04 5.64
CA SER A 48 13.56 -9.90 5.05
C SER A 48 14.43 -8.85 5.73
N GLY A 49 13.89 -8.11 6.71
CA GLY A 49 14.54 -6.98 7.37
C GLY A 49 15.16 -7.29 8.73
N ASN A 50 15.31 -8.56 9.12
CA ASN A 50 15.87 -8.97 10.42
C ASN A 50 17.12 -9.85 10.29
#